data_AF-A0A376VUH2-F1
#
_entry.id   AF-A0A376VUH2-F1
#
_cell.length_a   1.000
_cell.length_b   1.000
_cell.length_c   1.000
_cell.angle_alpha   90.00
_cell.angle_beta   90.00
_cell.angle_gamma   90.00
#
_symmetry.space_group_name_H-M   'P 1'
#
loop_
_entity.id
_entity.type
_entity.pdbx_description
1 polymer ?
#
loop_
_entity_poly.entity_id
_entity_poly.type
_entity_poly.pdbx_seq_one_letter_code
_entity_poly.pdbx_strand_id
1 'polypeptide(L)'
;MTNITDRHTLRRMSWSELTTAAQDTELKRDYERARMVWSFALHVATTTINKNLAIAHIRRCDTLLHKSKAVPGNNPCGSGQRV
;
A
#
# COMPACT_ATOMS: atom_id res chain seq x y z
N MET A 1 11.34 5.35 16.48
CA MET A 1 10.56 4.68 15.41
C MET A 1 11.43 4.65 14.17
N THR A 2 11.90 3.48 13.75
CA THR A 2 12.85 3.32 12.64
C THR A 2 12.28 3.93 11.36
N ASN A 3 13.08 4.71 10.62
CA ASN A 3 12.63 5.33 9.39
C ASN A 3 12.59 4.28 8.26
N ILE A 4 11.47 3.57 8.14
CA ILE A 4 11.23 2.47 7.19
C ILE A 4 11.29 2.92 5.72
N THR A 5 11.49 4.23 5.44
CA THR A 5 11.68 4.73 4.06
C THR A 5 13.09 4.56 3.52
N ASP A 6 14.07 4.23 4.36
CA ASP A 6 15.43 3.99 3.88
C ASP A 6 15.53 2.65 3.14
N ARG A 7 15.74 2.72 1.82
CA ARG A 7 15.86 1.52 0.96
C ARG A 7 17.02 0.63 1.39
N HIS A 8 18.07 1.19 1.97
CA HIS A 8 19.21 0.41 2.42
C HIS A 8 18.84 -0.45 3.63
N THR A 9 18.06 0.10 4.55
CA THR A 9 17.49 -0.59 5.71
C THR A 9 16.55 -1.73 5.25
N LEU A 10 15.65 -1.46 4.31
CA LEU A 10 14.73 -2.48 3.78
C LEU A 10 15.45 -3.67 3.11
N ARG A 11 16.57 -3.43 2.43
CA ARG A 11 17.36 -4.51 1.78
C ARG A 11 18.01 -5.48 2.77
N ARG A 12 18.18 -5.08 4.03
CA ARG A 12 18.81 -5.89 5.07
C ARG A 12 17.80 -6.65 5.92
N MET A 13 16.52 -6.36 5.75
CA MET A 13 15.44 -7.00 6.48
C MET A 13 15.12 -8.37 5.90
N SER A 14 14.82 -9.31 6.79
CA SER A 14 14.25 -10.60 6.45
C SER A 14 12.84 -10.46 5.89
N TRP A 15 12.34 -11.51 5.25
CA TRP A 15 10.96 -11.54 4.76
C TRP A 15 9.95 -11.25 5.88
N SER A 16 10.12 -11.85 7.07
CA SER A 16 9.23 -11.63 8.22
C SER A 16 9.19 -10.15 8.63
N GLU A 17 10.36 -9.52 8.81
CA GLU A 17 10.46 -8.11 9.17
C GLU A 17 9.81 -7.19 8.14
N LEU A 18 10.01 -7.48 6.84
CA LEU A 18 9.37 -6.73 5.76
C LEU A 18 7.84 -6.88 5.79
N THR A 19 7.31 -8.07 6.04
CA THR A 19 5.86 -8.27 6.13
C THR A 19 5.24 -7.55 7.31
N THR A 20 5.88 -7.60 8.49
CA THR A 20 5.42 -6.86 9.67
C THR A 20 5.44 -5.35 9.41
N ALA A 21 6.54 -4.83 8.85
CA ALA A 21 6.66 -3.42 8.51
C ALA A 21 5.60 -2.98 7.48
N ALA A 22 5.34 -3.80 6.46
CA ALA A 22 4.34 -3.52 5.45
C ALA A 22 2.92 -3.50 6.05
N GLN A 23 2.58 -4.47 6.89
CA GLN A 23 1.29 -4.51 7.61
C GLN A 23 1.11 -3.30 8.53
N ASP A 24 2.16 -2.90 9.26
CA ASP A 24 2.17 -1.69 10.08
C ASP A 24 1.88 -0.43 9.27
N THR A 25 2.43 -0.32 8.06
CA THR A 25 2.13 0.80 7.16
C THR A 25 0.71 0.75 6.59
N GLU A 26 0.19 -0.45 6.28
CA GLU A 26 -1.21 -0.62 5.86
C GLU A 26 -2.18 -0.21 6.97
N LEU A 27 -1.90 -0.56 8.23
CA LEU A 27 -2.67 -0.16 9.40
C LEU A 27 -2.71 1.36 9.58
N LYS A 28 -1.59 2.03 9.30
CA LYS A 28 -1.48 3.51 9.28
C LYS A 28 -2.08 4.15 8.03
N ARG A 29 -2.66 3.35 7.11
CA ARG A 29 -3.22 3.77 5.81
C ARG A 29 -2.20 4.47 4.90
N ASP A 30 -0.91 4.26 5.13
CA ASP A 30 0.16 4.73 4.26
C ASP A 30 0.38 3.71 3.14
N TYR A 31 -0.55 3.69 2.20
CA TYR A 31 -0.57 2.67 1.13
C TYR A 31 0.57 2.85 0.12
N GLU A 32 1.15 4.04 -0.01
CA GLU A 32 2.34 4.27 -0.84
C GLU A 32 3.56 3.59 -0.22
N ARG A 33 3.78 3.78 1.08
CA ARG A 33 4.87 3.08 1.79
C ARG A 33 4.61 1.59 1.88
N ALA A 34 3.39 1.16 2.18
CA ALA A 34 3.05 -0.27 2.22
C ALA A 34 3.37 -0.96 0.90
N ARG A 35 2.98 -0.35 -0.24
CA ARG A 35 3.32 -0.86 -1.57
C ARG A 35 4.82 -0.99 -1.79
N MET A 36 5.62 -0.01 -1.35
CA MET A 36 7.07 -0.06 -1.44
C MET A 36 7.64 -1.23 -0.64
N VAL A 37 7.25 -1.38 0.62
CA VAL A 37 7.75 -2.45 1.50
C VAL A 37 7.34 -3.83 0.99
N TRP A 38 6.09 -3.99 0.51
CA TRP A 38 5.65 -5.23 -0.14
C TRP A 38 6.42 -5.57 -1.41
N SER A 39 6.92 -4.56 -2.15
CA SER A 39 7.79 -4.79 -3.31
C SER A 39 9.16 -5.34 -2.90
N PHE A 40 9.70 -4.90 -1.76
CA PHE A 40 10.91 -5.51 -1.18
C PHE A 40 10.62 -6.93 -0.66
N ALA A 41 9.49 -7.15 0.01
CA ALA A 41 9.09 -8.48 0.46
C ALA A 41 8.97 -9.47 -0.71
N LEU A 42 8.41 -9.03 -1.84
CA LEU A 42 8.33 -9.80 -3.09
C LEU A 42 9.72 -10.17 -3.62
N HIS A 43 10.68 -9.23 -3.58
CA HIS A 43 12.03 -9.46 -4.07
C HIS A 43 12.77 -10.53 -3.26
N VAL A 44 12.64 -10.51 -1.92
CA VAL A 44 13.32 -11.48 -1.04
C VAL A 44 12.56 -12.79 -0.88
N ALA A 45 11.28 -12.84 -1.28
CA ALA A 45 10.46 -14.04 -1.19
C ALA A 45 11.03 -15.16 -2.07
N THR A 46 11.39 -16.28 -1.44
CA THR A 46 11.93 -17.46 -2.14
C THR A 46 10.82 -18.42 -2.57
N THR A 47 9.73 -18.52 -1.80
CA THR A 47 8.61 -19.43 -2.07
C THR A 47 7.53 -18.76 -2.93
N THR A 48 6.87 -19.56 -3.78
CA THR A 48 5.75 -19.11 -4.61
C THR A 48 4.60 -18.55 -3.77
N ILE A 49 4.32 -19.16 -2.62
CA ILE A 49 3.27 -18.72 -1.69
C ILE A 49 3.58 -17.29 -1.20
N ASN A 50 4.81 -17.04 -0.79
CA ASN A 50 5.22 -15.72 -0.28
C ASN A 50 5.22 -14.66 -1.39
N LYS A 51 5.59 -15.03 -2.62
CA LYS A 51 5.48 -14.14 -3.79
C LYS A 51 4.03 -13.78 -4.08
N ASN A 52 3.14 -14.76 -4.09
CA ASN A 52 1.71 -14.55 -4.34
C ASN A 52 1.08 -13.65 -3.28
N LEU A 53 1.45 -13.84 -2.00
CA LEU A 53 1.01 -12.97 -0.92
C LEU A 53 1.44 -11.52 -1.15
N ALA A 54 2.72 -11.28 -1.41
CA ALA A 54 3.24 -9.94 -1.65
C ALA A 54 2.57 -9.26 -2.86
N ILE A 55 2.37 -10.00 -3.97
CA ILE A 55 1.66 -9.49 -5.16
C ILE A 55 0.22 -9.09 -4.82
N ALA A 56 -0.52 -9.91 -4.05
CA ALA A 56 -1.89 -9.61 -3.66
C ALA A 56 -1.96 -8.30 -2.86
N HIS A 57 -1.03 -8.10 -1.93
CA HIS A 57 -0.95 -6.88 -1.14
C HIS A 57 -0.54 -5.64 -1.95
N ILE A 58 0.39 -5.78 -2.91
CA ILE A 58 0.74 -4.69 -3.84
C ILE A 58 -0.50 -4.24 -4.63
N ARG A 59 -1.26 -5.20 -5.20
CA ARG A 59 -2.50 -4.90 -5.94
C ARG A 59 -3.55 -4.22 -5.07
N ARG A 60 -3.69 -4.66 -3.82
CA ARG A 60 -4.59 -4.03 -2.84
C ARG A 60 -4.18 -2.58 -2.57
N CYS A 61 -2.88 -2.32 -2.36
CA CYS A 61 -2.37 -0.96 -2.18
C CYS A 61 -2.64 -0.09 -3.41
N ASP A 62 -2.36 -0.58 -4.63
CA ASP A 62 -2.65 0.13 -5.88
C ASP A 62 -4.13 0.52 -6.00
N THR A 63 -5.02 -0.41 -5.64
CA THR A 63 -6.49 -0.17 -5.67
C THR A 63 -6.89 0.92 -4.68
N LEU A 64 -6.34 0.91 -3.47
CA LEU A 64 -6.64 1.89 -2.42
C LEU A 64 -6.07 3.28 -2.76
N LEU A 65 -4.90 3.33 -3.39
CA LEU A 65 -4.30 4.57 -3.89
C LEU A 65 -5.08 5.16 -5.06
N HIS A 66 -5.61 4.34 -5.96
CA HIS A 66 -6.49 4.82 -7.03
C HIS A 66 -7.82 5.34 -6.46
N LYS A 67 -8.40 4.64 -5.49
CA LYS A 67 -9.64 5.08 -4.82
C LYS A 67 -9.45 6.38 -4.03
N SER A 68 -8.29 6.58 -3.38
CA SER A 68 -8.02 7.83 -2.66
C SER A 68 -7.79 9.02 -3.60
N LYS A 69 -7.28 8.79 -4.81
CA LYS A 69 -7.16 9.81 -5.86
C LYS A 69 -8.48 10.12 -6.56
N ALA A 70 -9.40 9.15 -6.59
CA ALA A 70 -10.78 9.35 -7.00
C ALA A 70 -11.58 10.03 -5.88
N VAL A 71 -11.19 11.24 -5.48
CA VAL A 71 -12.10 12.16 -4.82
C VAL A 71 -13.03 12.69 -5.91
N PRO A 72 -14.36 12.48 -5.84
CA PRO A 72 -15.30 13.27 -6.60
C PRO A 72 -15.18 14.70 -6.06
N GLY A 73 -14.75 15.63 -6.90
CA GLY A 73 -15.04 17.03 -6.65
C GLY A 73 -16.55 17.20 -6.44
N ASN A 74 -16.88 18.05 -5.48
CA ASN A 74 -18.10 18.84 -5.31
C ASN A 74 -19.50 18.18 -5.35
N ASN A 75 -20.11 18.06 -4.15
CA ASN A 75 -21.52 18.44 -3.93
C ASN A 75 -21.49 19.71 -3.03
N PRO A 76 -22.37 20.72 -3.20
CA PRO A 76 -23.81 20.55 -2.97
C PRO A 76 -24.77 21.37 -3.87
N CYS A 77 -26.04 20.96 -3.90
CA CYS A 77 -27.26 21.78 -4.06
C CYS A 77 -27.28 22.88 -5.16
N GLY A 78 -28.04 22.63 -6.24
CA GLY A 78 -28.41 23.64 -7.23
C GLY A 78 -29.82 23.37 -7.77
N SER A 79 -30.81 23.97 -7.10
CA SER A 79 -32.00 24.61 -7.67
C SER A 79 -32.67 24.00 -8.90
N GLY A 80 -33.86 23.43 -8.68
CA GLY A 80 -35.05 23.61 -9.51
C GLY A 80 -34.96 23.23 -11.00
N GLN A 81 -35.65 22.16 -11.36
CA GLN A 81 -36.33 22.13 -12.65
C GLN A 81 -37.77 21.66 -12.46
N ARG A 82 -38.64 22.67 -12.46
CA ARG A 82 -40.08 22.59 -12.64
C ARG A 82 -40.31 22.84 -14.13
N VAL A 83 -40.74 21.83 -14.87
CA VAL A 83 -41.57 21.91 -16.09
C VAL A 83 -42.20 20.55 -16.33
#